data_AF-A0A803LJG2-F1
#
_entry.id   AF-A0A803LJG2-F1
#
_cell.length_a   1.000
_cell.length_b   1.000
_cell.length_c   1.000
_cell.angle_alpha   90.00
_cell.angle_beta   90.00
_cell.angle_gamma   90.00
#
_symmetry.space_group_name_H-M   'P 1'
#
loop_
_entity.id
_entity.type
_entity.pdbx_description
1 polymer ?
#
loop_
_entity_poly.entity_id
_entity_poly.type
_entity_poly.pdbx_seq_one_letter_code
_entity_poly.pdbx_strand_id
1 'polypeptide(L)'
;MKFPIARDKVVVILGPTTSGKSRLSIEIASKFPSEIINSDKIQVYKGLDITSNKISLEEQLGVPHHLLGTIDSSSPDEISTAQYRSWDSLLISEINNRGNLPTVVGMLNELAEFHRSERKGMHQPYKGLAKAIGVQEFEEYFKRYASETNVLEGDEVQRRMYEEAVKAIKENTCELARRQAEKINFLKSKGWNITILDGTYSLQALMDGSKSWFNTWETQVLEPSVKIVKSFLKA
;
A
#
# COMPACT_ATOMS: atom_id res chain seq x y z
N MET A 1 15.82 37.47 -16.36
CA MET A 1 15.71 36.93 -14.98
C MET A 1 15.00 35.58 -15.05
N LYS A 2 15.63 34.49 -14.60
CA LYS A 2 14.94 33.20 -14.41
C LYS A 2 14.39 33.23 -12.99
N PHE A 3 13.08 33.32 -12.82
CA PHE A 3 12.46 33.08 -11.52
C PHE A 3 12.76 31.63 -11.10
N PRO A 4 13.15 31.36 -9.84
CA PRO A 4 13.27 29.98 -9.39
C PRO A 4 11.89 29.34 -9.49
N ILE A 5 11.79 28.29 -10.32
CA ILE A 5 10.59 27.46 -10.37
C ILE A 5 10.59 26.71 -9.02
N ALA A 6 9.70 27.11 -8.12
CA ALA A 6 9.45 26.34 -6.90
C ALA A 6 9.04 24.93 -7.33
N ARG A 7 9.78 23.92 -6.89
CA ARG A 7 9.41 22.52 -7.15
C ARG A 7 8.31 22.13 -6.19
N ASP A 8 7.27 21.50 -6.71
CA ASP A 8 6.20 20.91 -5.91
C ASP A 8 6.80 19.96 -4.86
N LYS A 9 6.34 20.10 -3.62
CA LYS A 9 6.74 19.23 -2.52
C LYS A 9 5.82 18.03 -2.47
N VAL A 10 6.38 16.86 -2.20
CA VAL A 10 5.65 15.60 -2.02
C VAL A 10 6.32 14.79 -0.93
N VAL A 11 5.52 14.18 -0.06
CA VAL A 11 5.98 13.18 0.89
C VAL A 11 5.61 11.80 0.35
N VAL A 12 6.54 10.86 0.42
CA VAL A 12 6.33 9.47 -0.01
C VAL A 12 6.55 8.55 1.18
N ILE A 13 5.53 7.74 1.50
CA ILE A 13 5.57 6.75 2.58
C ILE A 13 5.72 5.36 1.96
N LEU A 14 6.93 4.83 2.05
CA LEU A 14 7.30 3.50 1.56
C LEU A 14 7.31 2.48 2.69
N GLY A 15 7.15 1.21 2.33
CA GLY A 15 7.18 0.12 3.29
C GLY A 15 6.54 -1.17 2.75
N PRO A 16 6.94 -2.34 3.26
CA PRO A 16 6.28 -3.60 2.96
C PRO A 16 4.79 -3.58 3.28
N THR A 17 4.02 -4.50 2.71
CA THR A 17 2.63 -4.74 3.11
C THR A 17 2.58 -4.99 4.62
N THR A 18 1.47 -4.64 5.26
CA THR A 18 1.26 -4.77 6.73
C THR A 18 2.21 -3.95 7.63
N SER A 19 3.01 -3.02 7.10
CA SER A 19 3.93 -2.19 7.89
C SER A 19 3.33 -0.91 8.49
N GLY A 20 2.00 -0.72 8.41
CA GLY A 20 1.33 0.46 9.00
C GLY A 20 1.39 1.76 8.18
N LYS A 21 1.68 1.70 6.86
CA LYS A 21 1.78 2.91 6.00
C LYS A 21 0.52 3.78 6.02
N SER A 22 -0.66 3.18 5.84
CA SER A 22 -1.92 3.93 5.80
C SER A 22 -2.17 4.63 7.13
N ARG A 23 -1.95 3.94 8.26
CA ARG A 23 -2.01 4.54 9.59
C ARG A 23 -1.10 5.77 9.71
N LEU A 24 0.17 5.63 9.35
CA LEU A 24 1.13 6.74 9.43
C LEU A 24 0.68 7.94 8.57
N SER A 25 0.11 7.68 7.40
CA SER A 25 -0.37 8.75 6.51
C SER A 25 -1.52 9.55 7.10
N ILE A 26 -2.45 8.91 7.79
CA ILE A 26 -3.54 9.58 8.51
C ILE A 26 -3.00 10.36 9.71
N GLU A 27 -2.08 9.78 10.47
CA GLU A 27 -1.47 10.47 11.61
C GLU A 27 -0.65 11.69 11.16
N ILE A 28 0.03 11.63 10.01
CA ILE A 28 0.68 12.79 9.39
C ILE A 28 -0.36 13.83 8.95
N ALA A 29 -1.47 13.41 8.33
CA ALA A 29 -2.55 14.31 7.93
C ALA A 29 -3.22 15.03 9.12
N SER A 30 -3.16 14.46 10.32
CA SER A 30 -3.59 15.13 11.55
C SER A 30 -2.66 16.27 12.00
N LYS A 31 -1.41 16.29 11.52
CA LYS A 31 -0.38 17.28 11.90
C LYS A 31 -0.09 18.29 10.78
N PHE A 32 -0.34 17.91 9.53
CA PHE A 32 -0.13 18.74 8.36
C PHE A 32 -1.35 18.61 7.44
N PRO A 33 -1.89 19.70 6.88
CA PRO A 33 -3.01 19.62 5.94
C PRO A 33 -2.57 18.82 4.72
N SER A 34 -2.99 17.56 4.64
CA SER A 34 -2.46 16.58 3.68
C SER A 34 -3.58 15.88 2.94
N GLU A 35 -3.29 15.49 1.70
CA GLU A 35 -4.16 14.63 0.90
C GLU A 35 -3.36 13.41 0.48
N ILE A 36 -3.98 12.23 0.57
CA ILE A 36 -3.31 10.95 0.34
C ILE A 36 -3.52 10.51 -1.10
N ILE A 37 -2.44 10.12 -1.77
CA ILE A 37 -2.46 9.50 -3.09
C ILE A 37 -2.09 8.03 -2.95
N ASN A 38 -3.02 7.12 -3.23
CA ASN A 38 -2.76 5.69 -3.20
C ASN A 38 -1.86 5.26 -4.36
N SER A 39 -0.76 4.59 -4.05
CA SER A 39 0.18 3.97 -4.98
C SER A 39 0.25 2.45 -4.77
N ASP A 40 -0.89 1.82 -4.51
CA ASP A 40 -1.06 0.36 -4.59
C ASP A 40 -1.95 -0.01 -5.80
N LYS A 41 -1.42 -0.86 -6.68
CA LYS A 41 -2.06 -1.25 -7.95
C LYS A 41 -3.35 -2.06 -7.78
N ILE A 42 -3.55 -2.69 -6.62
CA ILE A 42 -4.75 -3.47 -6.33
C ILE A 42 -5.80 -2.55 -5.68
N GLN A 43 -5.38 -1.67 -4.77
CA GLN A 43 -6.29 -0.79 -4.03
C GLN A 43 -6.95 0.30 -4.87
N VAL A 44 -6.46 0.56 -6.08
CA VAL A 44 -7.08 1.49 -7.03
C VAL A 44 -8.43 1.02 -7.57
N TYR A 45 -8.66 -0.29 -7.61
CA TYR A 45 -9.89 -0.87 -8.14
C TYR A 45 -10.99 -0.88 -7.07
N LYS A 46 -12.24 -0.68 -7.52
CA LYS A 46 -13.46 -0.85 -6.73
C LYS A 46 -13.65 -2.30 -6.31
N GLY A 47 -14.16 -2.50 -5.09
CA GLY A 47 -14.47 -3.81 -4.55
C GLY A 47 -13.26 -4.54 -3.96
N LEU A 48 -13.52 -5.69 -3.34
CA LEU A 48 -12.55 -6.48 -2.57
C LEU A 48 -11.83 -5.65 -1.48
N ASP A 49 -12.52 -4.73 -0.81
CA ASP A 49 -11.90 -3.78 0.12
C ASP A 49 -11.18 -4.49 1.28
N ILE A 50 -11.77 -5.56 1.80
CA ILE A 50 -11.17 -6.43 2.82
C ILE A 50 -9.94 -7.14 2.25
N THR A 51 -10.07 -7.86 1.14
CA THR A 51 -8.98 -8.64 0.52
C THR A 51 -7.80 -7.77 0.09
N SER A 52 -8.07 -6.54 -0.35
CA SER A 52 -7.05 -5.58 -0.79
C SER A 52 -6.52 -4.69 0.33
N ASN A 53 -6.96 -4.88 1.58
CA ASN A 53 -6.57 -4.11 2.75
C ASN A 53 -6.71 -2.59 2.56
N LYS A 54 -7.82 -2.14 1.94
CA LYS A 54 -8.11 -0.70 1.83
C LYS A 54 -8.43 -0.15 3.21
N ILE A 55 -7.92 1.04 3.49
CA ILE A 55 -8.27 1.77 4.71
C ILE A 55 -9.75 2.15 4.68
N SER A 56 -10.50 1.85 5.74
CA SER A 56 -11.94 2.10 5.80
C SER A 56 -12.24 3.61 5.86
N LEU A 57 -13.45 4.03 5.48
CA LEU A 57 -13.83 5.44 5.54
C LEU A 57 -13.75 6.01 6.97
N GLU A 58 -14.06 5.18 7.96
CA GLU A 58 -13.95 5.51 9.39
C GLU A 58 -12.49 5.72 9.80
N GLU A 59 -11.58 4.85 9.34
CA GLU A 59 -10.15 4.94 9.62
C GLU A 59 -9.47 6.10 8.87
N GLN A 60 -10.05 6.56 7.76
CA GLN A 60 -9.55 7.71 7.01
C GLN A 60 -9.73 9.04 7.77
N LEU A 61 -10.60 9.10 8.79
CA LEU A 61 -10.83 10.30 9.61
C LEU A 61 -11.10 11.58 8.81
N GLY A 62 -11.76 11.45 7.65
CA GLY A 62 -12.09 12.57 6.75
C GLY A 62 -10.91 13.10 5.92
N VAL A 63 -9.73 12.47 5.97
CA VAL A 63 -8.59 12.82 5.14
C VAL A 63 -8.89 12.48 3.67
N PRO A 64 -8.73 13.41 2.70
CA PRO A 64 -8.99 13.12 1.30
C PRO A 64 -8.05 12.04 0.75
N HIS A 65 -8.63 11.04 0.07
CA HIS A 65 -7.89 9.96 -0.60
C HIS A 65 -8.13 9.99 -2.10
N HIS A 66 -7.05 9.91 -2.86
CA HIS A 66 -7.03 9.83 -4.32
C HIS A 66 -6.55 8.46 -4.76
N LEU A 67 -7.05 7.99 -5.91
CA LEU A 67 -6.69 6.68 -6.50
C LEU A 67 -6.94 5.46 -5.58
N LEU A 68 -7.89 5.57 -4.65
CA LEU A 68 -8.31 4.49 -3.76
C LEU A 68 -9.75 4.06 -4.13
N GLY A 69 -9.92 2.86 -4.67
CA GLY A 69 -11.25 2.35 -5.08
C GLY A 69 -11.94 3.20 -6.15
N THR A 70 -11.17 3.81 -7.05
CA THR A 70 -11.70 4.77 -8.05
C THR A 70 -11.98 4.11 -9.41
N ILE A 71 -11.25 3.05 -9.75
CA ILE A 71 -11.31 2.41 -11.06
C ILE A 71 -12.23 1.20 -11.02
N ASP A 72 -13.09 1.07 -12.03
CA ASP A 72 -13.97 -0.10 -12.16
C ASP A 72 -13.17 -1.36 -12.51
N SER A 73 -13.43 -2.46 -11.81
CA SER A 73 -12.77 -3.75 -12.04
C SER A 73 -13.26 -4.45 -13.31
N SER A 74 -14.37 -4.00 -13.91
CA SER A 74 -14.87 -4.45 -15.22
C SER A 74 -14.10 -3.85 -16.41
N SER A 75 -13.21 -2.86 -16.17
CA SER A 75 -12.35 -2.31 -17.20
C SER A 75 -11.40 -3.40 -17.74
N PRO A 76 -11.36 -3.64 -19.07
CA PRO A 76 -10.53 -4.68 -19.66
C PRO A 76 -9.03 -4.38 -19.58
N ASP A 77 -8.67 -3.11 -19.41
CA ASP A 77 -7.28 -2.66 -19.42
C ASP A 77 -6.70 -2.54 -18.01
N GLU A 78 -5.54 -3.17 -17.81
CA GLU A 78 -4.74 -2.93 -16.62
C GLU A 78 -4.18 -1.53 -16.61
N ILE A 79 -4.23 -0.88 -15.44
CA ILE A 79 -3.61 0.43 -15.28
C ILE A 79 -2.09 0.27 -15.40
N SER A 80 -1.55 0.94 -16.41
CA SER A 80 -0.12 0.97 -16.67
C SER A 80 0.61 1.91 -15.70
N THR A 81 1.90 1.66 -15.52
CA THR A 81 2.77 2.55 -14.72
C THR A 81 2.86 3.96 -15.32
N ALA A 82 2.61 4.12 -16.62
CA ALA A 82 2.61 5.43 -17.27
C ALA A 82 1.36 6.24 -16.92
N GLN A 83 0.21 5.57 -16.83
CA GLN A 83 -1.03 6.20 -16.36
C GLN A 83 -0.89 6.66 -14.91
N TYR A 84 -0.38 5.80 -14.02
CA TYR A 84 -0.10 6.18 -12.63
C TYR A 84 0.78 7.42 -12.51
N ARG A 85 1.94 7.42 -13.18
CA ARG A 85 2.83 8.60 -13.17
C ARG A 85 2.15 9.88 -13.66
N SER A 86 1.29 9.77 -14.67
CA SER A 86 0.54 10.92 -15.17
C SER A 86 -0.47 11.43 -14.13
N TRP A 87 -1.22 10.53 -13.49
CA TRP A 87 -2.17 10.89 -12.44
C TRP A 87 -1.48 11.47 -11.21
N ASP A 88 -0.40 10.85 -10.74
CA ASP A 88 0.36 11.33 -9.59
C ASP A 88 0.91 12.73 -9.85
N SER A 89 1.49 12.98 -11.03
CA SER A 89 2.01 14.32 -11.37
C SER A 89 0.93 15.38 -11.36
N LEU A 90 -0.28 15.06 -11.84
CA LEU A 90 -1.42 15.98 -11.84
C LEU A 90 -1.91 16.22 -10.40
N LEU A 91 -2.17 15.14 -9.66
CA LEU A 91 -2.67 15.21 -8.29
C LEU A 91 -1.70 15.94 -7.37
N ILE A 92 -0.39 15.68 -7.47
CA ILE A 92 0.64 16.38 -6.71
C ILE A 92 0.55 17.88 -6.96
N SER A 93 0.45 18.30 -8.23
CA SER A 93 0.36 19.73 -8.56
C SER A 93 -0.94 20.35 -8.04
N GLU A 94 -2.07 19.67 -8.23
CA GLU A 94 -3.38 20.15 -7.76
C GLU A 94 -3.46 20.28 -6.23
N ILE A 95 -2.94 19.29 -5.50
CA ILE A 95 -2.93 19.29 -4.03
C ILE A 95 -2.03 20.42 -3.52
N ASN A 96 -0.83 20.60 -4.10
CA ASN A 96 0.04 21.73 -3.77
C ASN A 96 -0.65 23.08 -4.06
N ASN A 97 -1.37 23.21 -5.18
CA ASN A 97 -2.11 24.43 -5.53
C ASN A 97 -3.25 24.75 -4.56
N ARG A 98 -3.82 23.73 -3.90
CA ARG A 98 -4.79 23.90 -2.80
C ARG A 98 -4.13 24.29 -1.47
N GLY A 99 -2.80 24.33 -1.40
CA GLY A 99 -2.03 24.58 -0.18
C GLY A 99 -1.90 23.37 0.74
N ASN A 100 -2.25 22.17 0.26
CA ASN A 100 -2.16 20.92 0.99
C ASN A 100 -0.87 20.16 0.62
N LEU A 101 -0.45 19.25 1.49
CA LEU A 101 0.70 18.36 1.29
C LEU A 101 0.27 17.08 0.57
N PRO A 102 0.71 16.84 -0.68
CA PRO A 102 0.51 15.54 -1.31
C PRO A 102 1.37 14.49 -0.59
N THR A 103 0.70 13.43 -0.12
CA THR A 103 1.33 12.29 0.55
C THR A 103 1.05 11.02 -0.26
N VAL A 104 2.05 10.53 -0.98
CA VAL A 104 1.95 9.28 -1.74
C VAL A 104 2.18 8.10 -0.80
N VAL A 105 1.25 7.14 -0.78
CA VAL A 105 1.29 5.98 0.11
C VAL A 105 1.19 4.71 -0.72
N GLY A 106 2.21 3.87 -0.66
CA GLY A 106 2.26 2.65 -1.47
C GLY A 106 3.67 2.33 -1.92
N MET A 107 3.75 1.51 -2.97
CA MET A 107 5.04 1.02 -3.51
C MET A 107 5.05 0.96 -5.04
N LEU A 108 3.93 1.22 -5.72
CA LEU A 108 3.78 0.89 -7.14
C LEU A 108 4.74 1.66 -8.04
N ASN A 109 4.91 2.95 -7.80
CA ASN A 109 5.75 3.79 -8.65
C ASN A 109 7.22 3.41 -8.55
N GLU A 110 7.65 3.06 -7.35
CA GLU A 110 9.01 2.66 -7.03
C GLU A 110 9.30 1.24 -7.53
N LEU A 111 8.31 0.34 -7.43
CA LEU A 111 8.36 -0.99 -8.04
C LEU A 111 8.45 -0.91 -9.58
N ALA A 112 7.83 0.10 -10.20
CA ALA A 112 7.88 0.29 -11.64
C ALA A 112 9.29 0.68 -12.13
N GLU A 113 10.04 1.46 -11.36
CA GLU A 113 11.44 1.78 -11.68
C GLU A 113 12.35 0.57 -11.53
N PHE A 114 12.19 -0.22 -10.47
CA PHE A 114 12.89 -1.51 -10.30
C PHE A 114 12.63 -2.47 -11.47
N HIS A 115 11.37 -2.61 -11.88
CA HIS A 115 11.00 -3.50 -12.99
C HIS A 115 11.47 -2.96 -14.36
N ARG A 116 11.69 -1.65 -14.52
CA ARG A 116 12.34 -1.11 -15.72
C ARG A 116 13.81 -1.50 -15.81
N SER A 117 14.51 -1.62 -14.68
CA SER A 117 15.88 -2.13 -14.64
C SER A 117 15.98 -3.64 -14.84
N GLU A 118 14.96 -4.41 -14.46
CA GLU A 118 14.93 -5.87 -14.61
C GLU A 118 13.80 -6.31 -15.53
N ARG A 119 14.04 -6.34 -16.85
CA ARG A 119 13.15 -7.05 -17.78
C ARG A 119 13.77 -8.37 -18.21
N LYS A 120 13.10 -9.47 -17.86
CA LYS A 120 12.75 -10.58 -18.78
C LYS A 120 11.79 -11.57 -18.10
N GLY A 121 10.65 -11.86 -18.75
CA GLY A 121 10.22 -13.27 -18.91
C GLY A 121 8.99 -13.81 -18.19
N MET A 122 8.24 -13.07 -17.36
CA MET A 122 7.07 -13.68 -16.68
C MET A 122 5.74 -13.31 -17.36
N HIS A 123 5.16 -14.25 -18.10
CA HIS A 123 3.75 -14.17 -18.50
C HIS A 123 2.89 -14.40 -17.24
N GLN A 124 2.15 -13.38 -16.80
CA GLN A 124 1.18 -13.53 -15.71
C GLN A 124 -0.22 -13.72 -16.30
N PRO A 125 -0.92 -14.82 -15.97
CA PRO A 125 -2.23 -15.12 -16.56
C PRO A 125 -3.36 -14.24 -15.97
N TYR A 126 -3.19 -13.74 -14.75
CA TYR A 126 -4.18 -12.88 -14.08
C TYR A 126 -4.00 -11.41 -14.45
N LYS A 127 -5.10 -10.66 -14.48
CA LYS A 127 -5.13 -9.21 -14.73
C LYS A 127 -5.91 -8.45 -13.66
N GLY A 128 -5.53 -7.21 -13.43
CA GLY A 128 -6.24 -6.27 -12.55
C GLY A 128 -6.44 -6.84 -11.15
N LEU A 129 -7.70 -6.82 -10.70
CA LEU A 129 -8.09 -7.24 -9.37
C LEU A 129 -7.88 -8.75 -9.12
N ALA A 130 -7.87 -9.58 -10.17
CA ALA A 130 -7.58 -11.01 -10.06
C ALA A 130 -6.15 -11.31 -9.60
N LYS A 131 -5.25 -10.30 -9.62
CA LYS A 131 -3.89 -10.43 -9.06
C LYS A 131 -3.83 -10.32 -7.54
N ALA A 132 -4.93 -9.99 -6.87
CA ALA A 132 -4.96 -9.85 -5.42
C ALA A 132 -4.66 -11.20 -4.73
N ILE A 133 -3.85 -11.15 -3.68
CA ILE A 133 -3.67 -12.29 -2.77
C ILE A 133 -5.02 -12.56 -2.10
N GLY A 134 -5.38 -13.83 -2.02
CA GLY A 134 -6.68 -14.35 -1.60
C GLY A 134 -7.59 -14.70 -2.76
N VAL A 135 -7.52 -14.00 -3.89
CA VAL A 135 -8.35 -14.33 -5.06
C VAL A 135 -7.82 -15.57 -5.76
N GLN A 136 -6.51 -15.65 -5.99
CA GLN A 136 -5.88 -16.78 -6.69
C GLN A 136 -5.88 -18.04 -5.83
N GLU A 137 -5.63 -17.88 -4.53
CA GLU A 137 -5.51 -18.97 -3.58
C GLU A 137 -6.83 -19.68 -3.33
N PHE A 138 -7.95 -18.95 -3.36
CA PHE A 138 -9.29 -19.52 -3.22
C PHE A 138 -9.98 -19.85 -4.55
N GLU A 139 -9.34 -19.64 -5.71
CA GLU A 139 -10.00 -19.83 -7.00
C GLU A 139 -10.54 -21.26 -7.17
N GLU A 140 -9.71 -22.26 -6.89
CA GLU A 140 -10.10 -23.67 -7.00
C GLU A 140 -11.12 -24.08 -5.94
N TYR A 141 -10.98 -23.53 -4.73
CA TYR A 141 -11.95 -23.74 -3.65
C TYR A 141 -13.34 -23.24 -4.07
N PHE A 142 -13.45 -22.01 -4.57
CA PHE A 142 -14.74 -21.47 -4.99
C PHE A 142 -15.27 -22.13 -6.27
N LYS A 143 -14.43 -22.54 -7.23
CA LYS A 143 -14.91 -23.33 -8.39
C LYS A 143 -15.66 -24.59 -7.98
N ARG A 144 -15.25 -25.21 -6.87
CA ARG A 144 -15.82 -26.45 -6.37
C ARG A 144 -16.97 -26.25 -5.38
N TYR A 145 -16.92 -25.19 -4.57
CA TYR A 145 -17.82 -24.99 -3.42
C TYR A 145 -18.55 -23.64 -3.38
N ALA A 146 -18.54 -22.83 -4.46
CA ALA A 146 -19.12 -21.48 -4.47
C ALA A 146 -20.61 -21.39 -4.08
N SER A 147 -21.38 -22.47 -4.20
CA SER A 147 -22.81 -22.51 -3.86
C SER A 147 -23.10 -22.87 -2.39
N GLU A 148 -22.09 -23.25 -1.60
CA GLU A 148 -22.29 -23.70 -0.22
C GLU A 148 -22.16 -22.54 0.76
N THR A 149 -23.24 -22.22 1.46
CA THR A 149 -23.32 -21.09 2.40
C THR A 149 -22.58 -21.32 3.72
N ASN A 150 -22.07 -22.53 4.00
CA ASN A 150 -21.51 -22.86 5.31
C ASN A 150 -20.21 -23.68 5.24
N VAL A 151 -19.10 -22.98 5.05
CA VAL A 151 -17.73 -23.53 4.96
C VAL A 151 -17.35 -24.43 6.14
N LEU A 152 -17.95 -24.21 7.32
CA LEU A 152 -17.62 -24.91 8.57
C LEU A 152 -18.33 -26.27 8.74
N GLU A 153 -19.37 -26.54 7.96
CA GLU A 153 -20.10 -27.83 7.94
C GLU A 153 -19.63 -28.74 6.79
N GLY A 154 -18.60 -28.30 6.07
CA GLY A 154 -18.04 -28.99 4.92
C GLY A 154 -17.44 -30.36 5.22
N ASP A 155 -17.34 -31.18 4.17
CA ASP A 155 -16.63 -32.44 4.22
C ASP A 155 -15.12 -32.25 4.50
N GLU A 156 -14.42 -33.35 4.80
CA GLU A 156 -12.98 -33.29 5.11
C GLU A 156 -12.15 -32.68 3.96
N VAL A 157 -12.60 -32.88 2.71
CA VAL A 157 -11.91 -32.37 1.51
C VAL A 157 -12.07 -30.86 1.40
N GLN A 158 -13.28 -30.33 1.60
CA GLN A 158 -13.57 -28.91 1.61
C GLN A 158 -12.77 -28.20 2.72
N ARG A 159 -12.74 -28.76 3.93
CA ARG A 159 -11.96 -28.20 5.04
C ARG A 159 -10.47 -28.14 4.69
N ARG A 160 -9.92 -29.22 4.11
CA ARG A 160 -8.52 -29.28 3.70
C ARG A 160 -8.19 -28.23 2.63
N MET A 161 -9.02 -28.11 1.60
CA MET A 161 -8.82 -27.12 0.53
C MET A 161 -8.88 -25.67 1.07
N TYR A 162 -9.79 -25.40 2.00
CA TYR A 162 -9.85 -24.12 2.68
C TYR A 162 -8.57 -23.83 3.49
N GLU A 163 -8.11 -24.78 4.29
CA GLU A 163 -6.89 -24.65 5.09
C GLU A 163 -5.65 -24.44 4.22
N GLU A 164 -5.54 -25.15 3.09
CA GLU A 164 -4.48 -24.99 2.10
C GLU A 164 -4.50 -23.59 1.47
N ALA A 165 -5.67 -23.08 1.09
CA ALA A 165 -5.82 -21.73 0.54
C ALA A 165 -5.42 -20.66 1.57
N VAL A 166 -5.86 -20.78 2.83
CA VAL A 166 -5.47 -19.87 3.92
C VAL A 166 -3.96 -19.91 4.17
N LYS A 167 -3.36 -21.11 4.15
CA LYS A 167 -1.90 -21.25 4.29
C LYS A 167 -1.17 -20.56 3.14
N ALA A 168 -1.61 -20.78 1.90
CA ALA A 168 -1.02 -20.15 0.72
C ALA A 168 -1.12 -18.61 0.77
N ILE A 169 -2.24 -18.05 1.25
CA ILE A 169 -2.40 -16.60 1.46
C ILE A 169 -1.33 -16.06 2.39
N LYS A 170 -1.10 -16.74 3.52
CA LYS A 170 -0.09 -16.33 4.51
C LYS A 170 1.30 -16.37 3.91
N GLU A 171 1.66 -17.47 3.24
CA GLU A 171 2.97 -17.66 2.61
C GLU A 171 3.22 -16.62 1.50
N ASN A 172 2.25 -16.40 0.62
CA ASN A 172 2.34 -15.41 -0.46
C ASN A 172 2.42 -13.98 0.08
N THR A 173 1.72 -13.68 1.18
CA THR A 173 1.82 -12.37 1.85
C THR A 173 3.20 -12.14 2.43
N CYS A 174 3.79 -13.13 3.11
CA CYS A 174 5.16 -13.05 3.63
C CYS A 174 6.18 -12.86 2.50
N GLU A 175 6.05 -13.61 1.42
CA GLU A 175 6.95 -13.49 0.25
C GLU A 175 6.81 -12.12 -0.42
N LEU A 176 5.60 -11.57 -0.52
CA LEU A 176 5.37 -10.21 -1.01
C LEU A 176 6.06 -9.17 -0.12
N ALA A 177 5.89 -9.27 1.21
CA ALA A 177 6.53 -8.37 2.16
C ALA A 177 8.06 -8.40 2.04
N ARG A 178 8.65 -9.60 1.95
CA ARG A 178 10.09 -9.80 1.75
C ARG A 178 10.57 -9.14 0.46
N ARG A 179 9.90 -9.40 -0.67
CA ARG A 179 10.25 -8.80 -1.97
C ARG A 179 10.13 -7.28 -1.97
N GLN A 180 9.14 -6.73 -1.27
CA GLN A 180 9.00 -5.27 -1.15
C GLN A 180 10.13 -4.67 -0.33
N ALA A 181 10.52 -5.29 0.79
CA ALA A 181 11.66 -4.85 1.59
C ALA A 181 12.98 -4.86 0.78
N GLU A 182 13.23 -5.92 0.02
CA GLU A 182 14.41 -6.02 -0.86
C GLU A 182 14.45 -4.89 -1.89
N LYS A 183 13.30 -4.54 -2.47
CA LYS A 183 13.21 -3.47 -3.45
C LYS A 183 13.41 -2.09 -2.84
N ILE A 184 12.92 -1.85 -1.62
CA ILE A 184 13.21 -0.60 -0.89
C ILE A 184 14.71 -0.48 -0.62
N ASN A 185 15.35 -1.57 -0.19
CA ASN A 185 16.79 -1.60 0.04
C ASN A 185 17.58 -1.37 -1.26
N PHE A 186 17.08 -1.88 -2.39
CA PHE A 186 17.65 -1.59 -3.70
C PHE A 186 17.55 -0.11 -4.07
N LEU A 187 16.41 0.54 -3.86
CA LEU A 187 16.27 1.99 -4.15
C LEU A 187 17.25 2.81 -3.30
N LYS A 188 17.37 2.47 -2.02
CA LYS A 188 18.36 3.08 -1.12
C LYS A 188 19.79 2.91 -1.64
N SER A 189 20.15 1.72 -2.15
CA SER A 189 21.47 1.48 -2.73
C SER A 189 21.72 2.24 -4.05
N LYS A 190 20.65 2.69 -4.73
CA LYS A 190 20.71 3.60 -5.89
C LYS A 190 20.81 5.08 -5.51
N GLY A 191 21.02 5.40 -4.24
CA GLY A 191 21.23 6.77 -3.77
C GLY A 191 19.95 7.54 -3.45
N TRP A 192 18.80 6.85 -3.37
CA TRP A 192 17.58 7.47 -2.88
C TRP A 192 17.74 7.86 -1.41
N ASN A 193 17.45 9.12 -1.09
CA ASN A 193 17.49 9.62 0.27
C ASN A 193 16.25 9.16 1.04
N ILE A 194 16.28 7.91 1.52
CA ILE A 194 15.19 7.27 2.27
C ILE A 194 15.55 7.27 3.75
N THR A 195 14.72 7.93 4.57
CA THR A 195 14.79 7.81 6.03
C THR A 195 14.04 6.56 6.49
N ILE A 196 14.70 5.71 7.27
CA ILE A 196 14.09 4.48 7.80
C ILE A 196 13.45 4.79 9.15
N LEU A 197 12.19 4.38 9.31
CA LEU A 197 11.44 4.42 10.55
C LEU A 197 11.24 2.96 10.99
N ASP A 198 11.75 2.61 12.16
CA ASP A 198 11.69 1.25 12.67
C ASP A 198 10.46 1.09 13.58
N GLY A 199 9.45 0.37 13.09
CA GLY A 199 8.25 0.02 13.84
C GLY A 199 8.28 -1.37 14.47
N THR A 200 9.42 -2.06 14.46
CA THR A 200 9.51 -3.48 14.85
C THR A 200 8.98 -3.74 16.25
N TYR A 201 9.38 -2.94 17.24
CA TYR A 201 8.93 -3.11 18.62
C TYR A 201 7.44 -2.80 18.80
N SER A 202 6.88 -1.88 18.02
CA SER A 202 5.44 -1.62 18.03
C SER A 202 4.68 -2.83 17.50
N LEU A 203 5.14 -3.42 16.39
CA LEU A 203 4.53 -4.64 15.84
C LEU A 203 4.65 -5.82 16.80
N GLN A 204 5.80 -6.01 17.45
CA GLN A 204 5.97 -7.06 18.47
C GLN A 204 5.00 -6.88 19.64
N ALA A 205 4.91 -5.67 20.21
CA ALA A 205 3.99 -5.38 21.29
C ALA A 205 2.51 -5.57 20.87
N LEU A 206 2.17 -5.27 19.61
CA LEU A 206 0.83 -5.52 19.07
C LEU A 206 0.54 -7.03 18.98
N MET A 207 1.50 -7.83 18.53
CA MET A 207 1.38 -9.29 18.45
C MET A 207 1.23 -9.94 19.82
N ASP A 208 1.89 -9.38 20.84
CA ASP A 208 1.77 -9.83 22.24
C ASP A 208 0.46 -9.36 22.90
N GLY A 209 -0.39 -8.62 22.18
CA GLY A 209 -1.63 -8.04 22.71
C GLY A 209 -1.39 -6.89 23.71
N SER A 210 -0.16 -6.39 23.82
CA SER A 210 0.19 -5.33 24.75
C SER A 210 -0.27 -3.97 24.24
N LYS A 211 -1.05 -3.24 25.04
CA LYS A 211 -1.45 -1.85 24.72
C LYS A 211 -0.27 -0.87 24.62
N SER A 212 0.92 -1.26 25.06
CA SER A 212 2.14 -0.43 24.93
C SER A 212 2.53 -0.18 23.47
N TRP A 213 2.03 -0.98 22.52
CA TRP A 213 2.36 -0.83 21.09
C TRP A 213 2.09 0.59 20.58
N PHE A 214 1.08 1.30 21.12
CA PHE A 214 0.74 2.67 20.76
C PHE A 214 1.85 3.65 21.16
N ASN A 215 2.34 3.56 22.40
CA ASN A 215 3.42 4.41 22.89
C ASN A 215 4.73 4.14 22.13
N THR A 216 4.99 2.87 21.83
CA THR A 216 6.16 2.49 21.01
C THR A 216 6.05 3.02 19.58
N TRP A 217 4.87 2.93 18.97
CA TRP A 217 4.61 3.51 17.65
C TRP A 217 4.81 5.02 17.64
N GLU A 218 4.23 5.71 18.62
CA GLU A 218 4.29 7.17 18.72
C GLU A 218 5.73 7.66 18.80
N THR A 219 6.53 7.05 19.69
CA THR A 219 7.92 7.43 19.94
C THR A 219 8.89 7.02 18.82
N GLN A 220 8.71 5.85 18.21
CA GLN A 220 9.67 5.29 17.24
C GLN A 220 9.31 5.61 15.77
N VAL A 221 8.04 5.87 15.48
CA VAL A 221 7.56 6.06 14.11
C VAL A 221 6.95 7.45 13.93
N LEU A 222 5.91 7.80 14.69
CA LEU A 222 5.15 9.03 14.43
C LEU A 222 5.96 10.30 14.72
N GLU A 223 6.54 10.42 15.92
CA GLU A 223 7.32 11.60 16.29
C GLU A 223 8.51 11.88 15.36
N PRO A 224 9.35 10.88 15.00
CA PRO A 224 10.39 11.09 14.00
C PRO A 224 9.83 11.51 12.64
N SER A 225 8.73 10.90 12.19
CA SER A 225 8.07 11.25 10.93
C SER A 225 7.65 12.71 10.89
N VAL A 226 7.02 13.20 11.96
CA VAL A 226 6.59 14.60 12.07
C VAL A 226 7.79 15.54 12.02
N LYS A 227 8.91 15.19 12.69
CA LYS A 227 10.15 15.99 12.65
C LYS A 227 10.75 16.04 11.25
N ILE A 228 10.75 14.92 10.52
CA ILE A 228 11.25 14.82 9.15
C ILE A 228 10.39 15.68 8.21
N VAL A 229 9.06 15.49 8.21
CA VAL A 229 8.13 16.25 7.36
C VAL A 229 8.22 17.74 7.66
N LYS A 230 8.23 18.14 8.93
CA LYS A 230 8.38 19.54 9.33
C LYS A 230 9.67 20.17 8.83
N SER A 231 10.77 19.42 8.82
CA SER A 231 12.06 19.92 8.32
C SER A 231 12.06 20.03 6.80
N PHE A 232 11.48 19.05 6.10
CA PHE A 232 11.30 19.06 4.65
C PHE A 232 10.43 20.23 4.16
N LEU A 233 9.34 20.54 4.88
CA LEU A 233 8.46 21.64 4.51
C LEU A 233 9.11 23.03 4.70
N LYS A 234 10.12 23.14 5.58
CA LYS A 234 10.88 24.39 5.81
C LYS A 234 12.06 24.61 4.87
N ALA A 235 12.62 23.54 4.30
CA ALA A 235 13.74 23.58 3.35
C ALA A 235 13.33 24.18 2.00
#